data_AF-A0A819ZN02-F1
#
_entry.id   AF-A0A819ZN02-F1
#
_cell.length_a   1.000
_cell.length_b   1.000
_cell.length_c   1.000
_cell.angle_alpha   90.00
_cell.angle_beta   90.00
_cell.angle_gamma   90.00
#
_symmetry.space_group_name_H-M   'P 1'
#
loop_
_entity.id
_entity.type
_entity.pdbx_description
1 polymer ?
#
loop_
_entity_poly.entity_id
_entity_poly.type
_entity_poly.pdbx_seq_one_letter_code
_entity_poly.pdbx_strand_id
1 'polypeptide(L)'
;MTPCHAARRSSYFYWNAYCLIFLITILSFTAFAIPPHLMANRIQISCTLILTSVTFRWTVNKSCPTISYLTTMDKYGILCLFFLIVECFWHATIGFLIFKNNIPTVTPSIWFTQLDGYAFYTAISIYVIIHIAFVSWLVLVPFKLRKHMKAQSDKYCSLLKEDRANKKKSFAKKSSKRHSGYIHVPVNNQLEI
;
A
#
# COMPACT_ATOMS: atom_id res chain seq x y z
N MET A 1 -9.35 -31.58 15.97
CA MET A 1 -9.21 -30.12 15.89
C MET A 1 -8.93 -29.71 14.45
N THR A 2 -9.94 -29.25 13.73
CA THR A 2 -9.76 -28.62 12.41
C THR A 2 -9.26 -27.18 12.62
N PRO A 3 -8.19 -26.75 11.96
CA PRO A 3 -7.71 -25.38 12.09
C PRO A 3 -8.73 -24.42 11.46
N CYS A 4 -9.14 -23.40 12.22
CA CYS A 4 -9.98 -22.33 11.72
C CYS A 4 -9.14 -21.36 10.87
N HIS A 5 -9.57 -21.13 9.62
CA HIS A 5 -9.00 -20.10 8.77
C HIS A 5 -9.92 -18.88 8.78
N ALA A 6 -9.48 -17.78 9.40
CA ALA A 6 -10.16 -16.50 9.32
C ALA A 6 -9.44 -15.61 8.30
N ALA A 7 -10.13 -15.25 7.21
CA ALA A 7 -9.61 -14.33 6.20
C ALA A 7 -10.39 -13.00 6.25
N ARG A 8 -9.70 -11.90 6.57
CA ARG A 8 -10.29 -10.56 6.57
C ARG A 8 -10.29 -10.00 5.14
N ARG A 9 -11.46 -9.60 4.62
CA ARG A 9 -11.56 -8.84 3.36
C ARG A 9 -11.26 -7.35 3.63
N SER A 10 -9.99 -6.98 3.71
CA SER A 10 -9.55 -5.61 4.01
C SER A 10 -9.63 -4.65 2.82
N SER A 11 -9.88 -5.16 1.60
CA SER A 11 -9.86 -4.39 0.35
C SER A 11 -10.79 -3.16 0.35
N TYR A 12 -11.98 -3.26 0.95
CA TYR A 12 -12.94 -2.15 1.01
C TYR A 12 -12.47 -0.98 1.88
N PHE A 13 -11.87 -1.30 3.03
CA PHE A 13 -11.34 -0.29 3.94
C PHE A 13 -10.20 0.52 3.30
N TYR A 14 -9.33 -0.17 2.56
CA TYR A 14 -8.24 0.51 1.84
C TYR A 14 -8.77 1.47 0.78
N TRP A 15 -9.74 1.05 -0.04
CA TRP A 15 -10.30 1.91 -1.09
C TRP A 15 -10.88 3.20 -0.51
N ASN A 16 -11.65 3.10 0.58
CA ASN A 16 -12.19 4.28 1.26
C ASN A 16 -11.08 5.21 1.78
N ALA A 17 -10.03 4.66 2.37
CA ALA A 17 -8.92 5.46 2.88
C ALA A 17 -8.13 6.18 1.77
N TYR A 18 -7.87 5.50 0.65
CA TYR A 18 -7.23 6.12 -0.52
C TYR A 18 -8.11 7.22 -1.13
N CYS A 19 -9.42 7.00 -1.24
CA CYS A 19 -10.35 8.01 -1.73
C CYS A 19 -10.32 9.28 -0.86
N LEU A 20 -10.29 9.15 0.47
CA LEU A 20 -10.26 10.32 1.37
C LEU A 20 -8.96 11.14 1.23
N ILE A 21 -7.80 10.48 1.15
CA ILE A 21 -6.51 11.18 0.94
C ILE A 21 -6.50 11.88 -0.41
N PHE A 22 -6.99 11.23 -1.46
CA PHE A 22 -7.12 11.81 -2.79
C PHE A 22 -7.99 13.07 -2.78
N LEU A 23 -9.16 13.03 -2.12
CA LEU A 23 -10.04 14.19 -1.99
C LEU A 23 -9.37 15.35 -1.26
N ILE A 24 -8.65 15.08 -0.15
CA ILE A 24 -7.91 16.12 0.59
C ILE A 24 -6.86 16.78 -0.32
N THR A 25 -6.15 16.00 -1.14
CA THR A 25 -5.14 16.56 -2.06
C THR A 25 -5.74 17.34 -3.23
N ILE A 26 -6.90 16.96 -3.76
CA ILE A 26 -7.56 17.78 -4.79
C ILE A 26 -8.01 19.12 -4.20
N LEU A 27 -8.46 19.10 -2.94
CA LEU A 27 -8.93 20.30 -2.27
C LEU A 27 -7.82 21.35 -2.12
N SER A 28 -6.54 20.95 -2.09
CA SER A 28 -5.42 21.89 -2.04
C SER A 28 -5.32 22.77 -3.29
N PHE A 29 -5.74 22.28 -4.46
CA PHE A 29 -5.76 23.09 -5.68
C PHE A 29 -6.72 24.28 -5.58
N THR A 30 -7.73 24.22 -4.70
CA THR A 30 -8.64 25.34 -4.42
C THR A 30 -7.89 26.55 -3.84
N ALA A 31 -6.75 26.34 -3.17
CA ALA A 31 -5.94 27.44 -2.63
C ALA A 31 -5.37 28.36 -3.74
N PHE A 32 -5.19 27.85 -4.96
CA PHE A 32 -4.77 28.66 -6.11
C PHE A 32 -5.89 29.53 -6.68
N ALA A 33 -7.16 29.17 -6.46
CA ALA A 33 -8.29 29.96 -6.95
C ALA A 33 -8.44 31.30 -6.21
N ILE A 34 -7.93 31.39 -4.98
CA ILE A 34 -7.98 32.62 -4.18
C ILE A 34 -6.97 33.61 -4.74
N PRO A 35 -7.24 34.89 -4.94
CA PRO A 35 -6.24 35.83 -5.47
C PRO A 35 -5.04 36.05 -4.52
N PRO A 36 -3.84 36.39 -5.04
CA PRO A 36 -2.59 36.44 -4.27
C PRO A 36 -2.55 37.54 -3.19
N HIS A 37 -3.47 38.51 -3.25
CA HIS A 37 -3.57 39.58 -2.24
C HIS A 37 -4.06 39.07 -0.88
N LEU A 38 -4.78 37.93 -0.83
CA LEU A 38 -5.28 37.30 0.38
C LEU A 38 -4.34 36.15 0.82
N MET A 39 -3.06 36.45 1.03
CA MET A 39 -2.05 35.45 1.39
C MET A 39 -2.43 34.68 2.67
N ALA A 40 -3.05 35.36 3.63
CA ALA A 40 -3.48 34.76 4.89
C ALA A 40 -4.47 33.61 4.67
N ASN A 41 -5.44 33.80 3.76
CA ASN A 41 -6.45 32.79 3.46
C ASN A 41 -5.84 31.55 2.77
N ARG A 42 -4.88 31.76 1.86
CA ARG A 42 -4.18 30.66 1.16
C ARG A 42 -3.37 29.80 2.12
N ILE A 43 -2.62 30.45 3.03
CA ILE A 43 -1.82 29.76 4.04
C ILE A 43 -2.74 29.03 5.03
N GLN A 44 -3.83 29.66 5.47
CA GLN A 44 -4.80 29.04 6.36
C GLN A 44 -5.36 27.74 5.79
N ILE A 45 -5.83 27.74 4.54
CA ILE A 45 -6.36 26.54 3.87
C ILE A 45 -5.28 25.46 3.76
N SER A 46 -4.06 25.83 3.37
CA SER A 46 -2.94 24.89 3.25
C SER A 46 -2.61 24.21 4.58
N CYS A 47 -2.52 24.99 5.67
CA CYS A 47 -2.30 24.48 7.02
C CYS A 47 -3.44 23.57 7.49
N THR A 48 -4.70 23.93 7.22
CA THR A 48 -5.86 23.10 7.54
C THR A 48 -5.83 21.76 6.80
N LEU A 49 -5.44 21.75 5.53
CA LEU A 49 -5.33 20.52 4.74
C LEU A 49 -4.20 19.61 5.25
N ILE A 50 -3.05 20.20 5.62
CA ILE A 50 -1.95 19.47 6.26
C ILE A 50 -2.43 18.83 7.57
N LEU A 51 -3.09 19.60 8.44
CA LEU A 51 -3.63 19.10 9.71
C LEU A 51 -4.67 18.00 9.48
N THR A 52 -5.54 18.17 8.48
CA THR A 52 -6.56 17.20 8.10
C THR A 52 -5.91 15.89 7.63
N SER A 53 -4.89 15.97 6.79
CA SER A 53 -4.15 14.79 6.31
C SER A 53 -3.45 14.04 7.45
N VAL A 54 -2.81 14.76 8.36
CA VAL A 54 -2.14 14.15 9.54
C VAL A 54 -3.16 13.51 10.48
N THR A 55 -4.26 14.21 10.75
CA THR A 55 -5.36 13.71 11.58
C THR A 55 -5.98 12.46 10.97
N PHE A 56 -6.25 12.48 9.67
CA PHE A 56 -6.80 11.33 8.95
C PHE A 56 -5.88 10.11 9.08
N ARG A 57 -4.57 10.29 8.87
CA ARG A 57 -3.58 9.22 9.10
C ARG A 57 -3.61 8.71 10.54
N TRP A 58 -3.69 9.59 11.52
CA TRP A 58 -3.74 9.20 12.92
C TRP A 58 -4.98 8.36 13.22
N THR A 59 -6.15 8.76 12.72
CA THR A 59 -7.41 8.02 12.86
C THR A 59 -7.31 6.63 12.24
N VAL A 60 -6.74 6.50 11.03
CA VAL A 60 -6.54 5.20 10.37
C VAL A 60 -5.58 4.31 11.18
N ASN A 61 -4.54 4.90 11.77
CA ASN A 61 -3.60 4.18 12.64
C ASN A 61 -4.24 3.72 13.97
N LYS A 62 -5.36 4.31 14.41
CA LYS A 62 -6.10 3.83 15.58
C LYS A 62 -6.96 2.61 15.26
N SER A 63 -7.46 2.49 14.03
CA SER A 63 -8.31 1.38 13.59
C SER A 63 -7.52 0.13 13.16
N CYS A 64 -6.21 0.27 12.92
CA CYS A 64 -5.31 -0.84 12.59
C CYS A 64 -4.38 -1.14 13.78
N PRO A 65 -4.12 -2.42 14.11
CA PRO A 65 -3.08 -2.75 15.09
C PRO A 65 -1.74 -2.16 14.63
N THR A 66 -0.92 -1.70 15.57
CA THR A 66 0.40 -1.15 15.29
C THR A 66 1.30 -2.24 14.71
N ILE A 67 1.48 -2.21 13.41
CA ILE A 67 2.33 -3.14 12.68
C ILE A 67 3.68 -2.45 12.42
N SER A 68 4.78 -3.16 12.68
CA SER A 68 6.14 -2.59 12.65
C SER A 68 6.68 -2.30 11.24
N TYR A 69 5.93 -2.65 10.18
CA TYR A 69 6.32 -2.37 8.79
C TYR A 69 5.42 -1.29 8.18
N LEU A 70 6.06 -0.39 7.43
CA LEU A 70 5.40 0.72 6.75
C LEU A 70 4.43 0.20 5.68
N THR A 71 3.13 0.34 5.92
CA THR A 71 2.10 -0.15 4.99
C THR A 71 2.14 0.64 3.68
N THR A 72 1.69 0.06 2.57
CA THR A 72 1.61 0.77 1.28
C THR A 72 0.70 2.00 1.34
N MET A 73 -0.33 1.95 2.20
CA MET A 73 -1.23 3.06 2.49
C MET A 73 -0.52 4.21 3.22
N ASP A 74 0.32 3.89 4.22
CA ASP A 74 1.11 4.90 4.94
C ASP A 74 2.08 5.62 4.02
N LYS A 75 2.73 4.89 3.09
CA LYS A 75 3.64 5.47 2.10
C LYS A 75 2.93 6.50 1.21
N TYR A 76 1.71 6.19 0.76
CA TYR A 76 0.91 7.12 -0.03
C TYR A 76 0.48 8.35 0.76
N GLY A 77 0.02 8.16 2.00
CA GLY A 77 -0.35 9.27 2.88
C GLY A 77 0.83 10.20 3.17
N ILE A 78 2.03 9.66 3.38
CA ILE A 78 3.26 10.46 3.56
C ILE A 78 3.63 11.21 2.28
N LEU A 79 3.53 10.56 1.12
CA LEU A 79 3.79 11.20 -0.17
C LEU A 79 2.84 12.37 -0.44
N CYS A 80 1.54 12.18 -0.17
CA CYS A 80 0.53 13.24 -0.31
C CYS A 80 0.77 14.38 0.69
N LEU A 81 1.14 14.05 1.93
CA LEU A 81 1.49 15.04 2.94
C LEU A 81 2.71 15.87 2.53
N PHE A 82 3.73 15.22 1.96
CA PHE A 82 4.91 15.90 1.44
C PHE A 82 4.54 16.88 0.31
N PHE A 83 3.67 16.46 -0.61
CA PHE A 83 3.15 17.34 -1.66
C PHE A 83 2.44 18.58 -1.08
N LEU A 84 1.55 18.40 -0.08
CA LEU A 84 0.88 19.52 0.60
C LEU A 84 1.85 20.49 1.29
N ILE A 85 2.97 19.99 1.81
CA ILE A 85 4.02 20.84 2.41
C ILE A 85 4.73 21.66 1.35
N VAL A 86 5.05 21.08 0.19
CA VAL A 86 5.68 21.80 -0.93
C VAL A 86 4.77 22.91 -1.45
N GLU A 87 3.48 22.62 -1.61
CA GLU A 87 2.43 23.60 -1.97
C GLU A 87 2.34 24.74 -0.94
N CYS A 88 2.31 24.41 0.35
CA CYS A 88 2.32 25.41 1.42
C CYS A 88 3.59 26.28 1.38
N PHE A 89 4.75 25.68 1.08
CA PHE A 89 6.01 26.39 0.96
C PHE A 89 6.01 27.34 -0.25
N TRP A 90 5.40 26.93 -1.37
CA TRP A 90 5.21 27.80 -2.54
C TRP A 90 4.38 29.03 -2.17
N HIS A 91 3.22 28.83 -1.54
CA HIS A 91 2.35 29.94 -1.10
C HIS A 91 3.06 30.87 -0.11
N ALA A 92 3.85 30.33 0.82
CA ALA A 92 4.65 31.12 1.75
C ALA A 92 5.74 31.94 1.04
N THR A 93 6.41 31.36 0.04
CA THR A 93 7.45 32.02 -0.76
C THR A 93 6.86 33.18 -1.55
N ILE A 94 5.70 32.99 -2.19
CA ILE A 94 4.97 34.06 -2.89
C ILE A 94 4.58 35.19 -1.93
N GLY A 95 4.03 34.84 -0.74
CA GLY A 95 3.71 35.83 0.28
C GLY A 95 4.92 36.65 0.75
N PHE A 96 6.06 35.98 0.98
CA PHE A 96 7.31 36.63 1.37
C PHE A 96 7.86 37.56 0.28
N LEU A 97 7.81 37.14 -0.99
CA LEU A 97 8.25 37.96 -2.12
C LEU A 97 7.39 39.23 -2.30
N ILE A 98 6.07 39.13 -2.12
CA ILE A 98 5.17 40.29 -2.18
C ILE A 98 5.49 41.27 -1.05
N PHE A 99 5.67 40.76 0.18
CA PHE A 99 6.03 41.58 1.34
C PHE A 99 7.38 42.28 1.16
N LYS A 100 8.42 41.55 0.75
CA LYS A 100 9.78 42.09 0.56
C LYS A 100 9.83 43.19 -0.50
N ASN A 101 9.06 43.05 -1.58
CA ASN A 101 9.07 43.98 -2.70
C ASN A 101 8.03 45.13 -2.54
N ASN A 102 7.32 45.23 -1.40
CA ASN A 102 6.29 46.24 -1.12
C ASN A 102 5.29 46.43 -2.28
N ILE A 103 4.87 45.33 -2.90
CA ILE A 103 4.03 45.39 -4.12
C ILE A 103 2.60 45.75 -3.72
N PRO A 104 1.95 46.72 -4.41
CA PRO A 104 0.57 47.08 -4.11
C PRO A 104 -0.36 45.88 -4.29
N THR A 105 -0.99 45.46 -3.20
CA THR A 105 -1.85 44.27 -3.10
C THR A 105 -3.11 44.38 -3.96
N VAL A 106 -3.52 45.59 -4.33
CA VAL A 106 -4.70 45.88 -5.17
C VAL A 106 -4.47 45.60 -6.66
N THR A 107 -3.21 45.58 -7.12
CA THR A 107 -2.84 45.26 -8.51
C THR A 107 -1.55 44.43 -8.52
N PRO A 108 -1.63 43.11 -8.26
CA PRO A 108 -0.46 42.26 -8.41
C PRO A 108 0.08 42.41 -9.83
N SER A 109 1.40 42.57 -9.96
CA SER A 109 1.99 42.73 -11.28
C SER A 109 1.71 41.49 -12.13
N ILE A 110 1.53 41.68 -13.44
CA ILE A 110 1.16 40.63 -14.40
C ILE A 110 2.08 39.41 -14.27
N TRP A 111 3.35 39.65 -13.93
CA TRP A 111 4.39 38.67 -13.67
C TRP A 111 4.05 37.69 -12.53
N PHE A 112 3.48 38.15 -11.40
CA PHE A 112 3.10 37.27 -10.28
C PHE A 112 1.92 36.38 -10.61
N THR A 113 0.92 36.92 -11.32
CA THR A 113 -0.24 36.14 -11.75
C THR A 113 0.15 35.05 -12.76
N GLN A 114 1.09 35.34 -13.66
CA GLN A 114 1.63 34.34 -14.58
C GLN A 114 2.45 33.28 -13.85
N LEU A 115 3.29 33.66 -12.87
CA LEU A 115 4.06 32.72 -12.07
C LEU A 115 3.16 31.76 -11.27
N ASP A 116 2.09 32.24 -10.65
CA ASP A 116 1.13 31.38 -9.94
C ASP A 116 0.41 30.42 -10.90
N GLY A 117 0.11 30.88 -12.12
CA GLY A 117 -0.45 30.04 -13.18
C GLY A 117 0.52 28.94 -13.65
N TYR A 118 1.79 29.27 -13.90
CA TYR A 118 2.80 28.26 -14.24
C TYR A 118 3.00 27.26 -13.10
N ALA A 119 3.02 27.73 -11.85
CA ALA A 119 3.08 26.86 -10.68
C ALA A 119 1.89 25.92 -10.60
N PHE A 120 0.67 26.41 -10.87
CA PHE A 120 -0.53 25.57 -10.93
C PHE A 120 -0.43 24.46 -11.99
N TYR A 121 -0.04 24.79 -13.23
CA TYR A 121 0.09 23.79 -14.30
C TYR A 121 1.19 22.77 -14.03
N THR A 122 2.33 23.22 -13.48
CA THR A 122 3.44 22.35 -13.11
C THR A 122 3.08 21.45 -11.93
N ALA A 123 2.40 21.97 -10.90
CA ALA A 123 1.89 21.21 -9.76
C ALA A 123 0.90 20.12 -10.19
N ILE A 124 -0.06 20.44 -11.07
CA ILE A 124 -0.99 19.46 -11.64
C ILE A 124 -0.26 18.39 -12.44
N SER A 125 0.67 18.80 -13.31
CA SER A 125 1.42 17.85 -14.14
C SER A 125 2.22 16.87 -13.28
N ILE A 126 2.93 17.38 -12.27
CA ILE A 126 3.68 16.57 -11.31
C ILE A 126 2.74 15.66 -10.52
N TYR A 127 1.62 16.18 -10.04
CA TYR A 127 0.62 15.42 -9.29
C TYR A 127 0.08 14.24 -10.10
N VAL A 128 -0.30 14.49 -11.35
CA VAL A 128 -0.81 13.46 -12.28
C VAL A 128 0.28 12.41 -12.55
N ILE A 129 1.52 12.82 -12.83
CA ILE A 129 2.63 11.89 -13.05
C ILE A 129 2.87 11.01 -11.81
N ILE A 130 2.90 11.61 -10.62
CA ILE A 130 3.09 10.88 -9.35
C ILE A 130 1.95 9.89 -9.12
N HIS A 131 0.70 10.29 -9.37
CA HIS A 131 -0.46 9.40 -9.19
C HIS A 131 -0.49 8.28 -10.23
N ILE A 132 -0.14 8.54 -11.48
CA ILE A 132 -0.02 7.51 -12.53
C ILE A 132 1.09 6.52 -12.16
N ALA A 133 2.25 7.00 -11.73
CA ALA A 133 3.36 6.16 -11.28
C ALA A 133 2.97 5.32 -10.05
N PHE A 134 2.24 5.91 -9.11
CA PHE A 134 1.75 5.22 -7.92
C PHE A 134 0.69 4.16 -8.25
N VAL A 135 -0.29 4.47 -9.10
CA VAL A 135 -1.30 3.49 -9.56
C VAL A 135 -0.63 2.35 -10.31
N SER A 136 0.32 2.68 -11.19
CA SER A 136 1.13 1.68 -11.89
C SER A 136 1.90 0.80 -10.90
N TRP A 137 2.53 1.38 -9.88
CA TRP A 137 3.21 0.63 -8.83
C TRP A 137 2.23 -0.25 -8.02
N LEU A 138 1.07 0.29 -7.65
CA LEU A 138 0.03 -0.38 -6.86
C LEU A 138 -0.62 -1.53 -7.63
N VAL A 139 -0.72 -1.47 -8.96
CA VAL A 139 -1.17 -2.58 -9.79
C VAL A 139 -0.03 -3.58 -10.02
N LEU A 140 1.18 -3.13 -10.34
CA LEU A 140 2.29 -4.02 -10.66
C LEU A 140 2.81 -4.82 -9.45
N VAL A 141 2.78 -4.28 -8.23
CA VAL A 141 3.22 -4.99 -7.01
C VAL A 141 2.39 -6.22 -6.70
N PRO A 142 1.05 -6.16 -6.54
CA PRO A 142 0.25 -7.34 -6.29
C PRO A 142 0.28 -8.30 -7.47
N PHE A 143 0.39 -7.83 -8.72
CA PHE A 143 0.55 -8.73 -9.86
C PHE A 143 1.89 -9.49 -9.81
N LYS A 144 3.01 -8.80 -9.55
CA LYS A 144 4.33 -9.45 -9.38
C LYS A 144 4.36 -10.35 -8.15
N LEU A 145 3.81 -9.90 -7.02
CA LEU A 145 3.78 -10.63 -5.77
C LEU A 145 2.90 -11.88 -5.87
N ARG A 146 1.74 -11.79 -6.53
CA ARG A 146 0.85 -12.93 -6.75
C ARG A 146 1.48 -13.95 -7.68
N LYS A 147 2.27 -13.52 -8.68
CA LYS A 147 3.08 -14.43 -9.51
C LYS A 147 4.14 -15.15 -8.68
N HIS A 148 4.86 -14.44 -7.81
CA HIS A 148 5.88 -15.05 -6.94
C HIS A 148 5.29 -16.03 -5.92
N MET A 149 4.19 -15.66 -5.25
CA MET A 149 3.51 -16.52 -4.28
C MET A 149 2.91 -17.77 -4.94
N LYS A 150 2.38 -17.66 -6.17
CA LYS A 150 1.88 -18.83 -6.91
C LYS A 150 3.02 -19.80 -7.23
N ALA A 151 4.16 -19.29 -7.71
CA ALA A 151 5.34 -20.11 -7.98
C ALA A 151 5.88 -20.83 -6.72
N GLN A 152 5.85 -20.16 -5.55
CA GLN A 152 6.25 -20.80 -4.28
C GLN A 152 5.22 -21.81 -3.77
N SER A 153 3.91 -21.52 -3.90
CA SER A 153 2.84 -22.43 -3.51
C SER A 153 2.85 -23.71 -4.34
N ASP A 154 3.12 -23.60 -5.65
CA ASP A 154 3.23 -24.73 -6.57
C ASP A 154 4.42 -25.64 -6.19
N LYS A 155 5.58 -25.05 -5.87
CA LYS A 155 6.75 -25.78 -5.35
C LYS A 155 6.45 -26.51 -4.03
N TYR A 156 5.76 -25.88 -3.09
CA TYR A 156 5.41 -26.53 -1.82
C TYR A 156 4.41 -27.67 -2.03
N CYS A 157 3.45 -27.51 -2.95
CA CYS A 157 2.49 -28.55 -3.30
C CYS A 157 3.16 -29.77 -3.95
N SER A 158 4.15 -29.57 -4.82
CA SER A 158 4.89 -30.69 -5.43
C SER A 158 5.69 -31.47 -4.40
N LEU A 159 6.36 -30.79 -3.47
CA LEU A 159 7.09 -31.43 -2.36
C LEU A 159 6.16 -32.27 -1.47
N LEU A 160 4.99 -31.73 -1.10
CA LEU A 160 4.00 -32.46 -0.30
C LEU A 160 3.40 -33.68 -1.02
N LYS A 161 3.27 -33.62 -2.35
CA LYS A 161 2.80 -34.76 -3.17
C LYS A 161 3.86 -35.86 -3.20
N GLU A 162 5.12 -35.49 -3.38
CA GLU A 162 6.25 -36.42 -3.37
C GLU A 162 6.41 -37.11 -2.02
N ASP A 163 6.36 -36.35 -0.92
CA ASP A 163 6.43 -36.89 0.45
C ASP A 163 5.30 -37.89 0.73
N ARG A 164 4.07 -37.58 0.28
CA ARG A 164 2.93 -38.50 0.38
C ARG A 164 3.15 -39.78 -0.43
N ALA A 165 3.70 -39.68 -1.63
CA ALA A 165 4.00 -40.84 -2.47
C ALA A 165 5.10 -41.73 -1.84
N ASN A 166 6.15 -41.11 -1.30
CA ASN A 166 7.23 -41.82 -0.60
C ASN A 166 6.73 -42.50 0.67
N LYS A 167 5.86 -41.84 1.45
CA LYS A 167 5.18 -42.47 2.59
C LYS A 167 4.37 -43.69 2.14
N LYS A 168 3.53 -43.56 1.11
CA LYS A 168 2.75 -44.69 0.58
C LYS A 168 3.63 -45.87 0.15
N LYS A 169 4.73 -45.61 -0.56
CA LYS A 169 5.71 -46.65 -0.96
C LYS A 169 6.35 -47.33 0.26
N SER A 170 6.74 -46.56 1.27
CA SER A 170 7.27 -47.08 2.54
C SER A 170 6.27 -47.98 3.27
N PHE A 171 4.99 -47.56 3.36
CA PHE A 171 3.92 -48.37 3.95
C PHE A 171 3.67 -49.66 3.17
N ALA A 172 3.62 -49.60 1.85
CA ALA A 172 3.44 -50.79 1.00
C ALA A 172 4.61 -51.78 1.16
N LYS A 173 5.86 -51.30 1.18
CA LYS A 173 7.05 -52.13 1.40
C LYS A 173 7.06 -52.77 2.79
N LYS A 174 6.63 -52.04 3.83
CA LYS A 174 6.51 -52.56 5.20
C LYS A 174 5.39 -53.60 5.33
N SER A 175 4.27 -53.43 4.63
CA SER A 175 3.17 -54.40 4.56
C SER A 175 3.57 -55.68 3.83
N SER A 176 4.25 -55.58 2.68
CA SER A 176 4.75 -56.73 1.92
C SER A 176 5.80 -57.54 2.70
N LYS A 177 6.74 -56.87 3.40
CA LYS A 177 7.68 -57.55 4.31
C LYS A 177 7.01 -58.28 5.46
N ARG A 178 5.93 -57.73 6.03
CA ARG A 178 5.14 -58.43 7.07
C ARG A 178 4.49 -59.68 6.51
N HIS A 179 3.90 -59.63 5.32
CA HIS A 179 3.23 -60.78 4.71
C HIS A 179 4.22 -61.91 4.34
N SER A 180 5.40 -61.56 3.80
CA SER A 180 6.47 -62.53 3.51
C SER A 180 7.07 -63.20 4.75
N GLY A 181 6.97 -62.56 5.93
CA GLY A 181 7.43 -63.15 7.19
C GLY A 181 6.52 -64.25 7.75
N TYR A 182 5.24 -64.32 7.34
CA TYR A 182 4.31 -65.36 7.77
C TYR A 182 4.38 -66.64 6.93
N ILE A 183 4.91 -66.57 5.71
CA ILE A 183 5.00 -67.72 4.78
C ILE A 183 6.16 -68.67 5.14
N HIS A 184 7.11 -68.22 5.96
CA HIS A 184 8.31 -68.98 6.33
C HIS A 184 8.27 -69.62 7.74
N VAL A 185 7.08 -69.86 8.31
CA VAL A 185 6.98 -70.73 9.50
C VAL A 185 6.93 -72.18 9.01
N PRO A 186 7.99 -73.00 9.16
CA PRO A 186 7.94 -74.39 8.77
C PRO A 186 6.91 -75.12 9.64
N VAL A 187 5.89 -75.69 9.01
CA VAL A 187 5.03 -76.70 9.63
C VAL A 187 5.90 -77.95 9.78
N ASN A 188 6.60 -78.05 10.91
CA ASN A 188 7.29 -79.28 11.25
C ASN A 188 6.24 -80.26 11.77
N ASN A 189 5.96 -81.29 10.98
CA ASN A 189 5.13 -82.43 11.35
C ASN A 189 5.60 -82.98 12.70
N GLN A 190 4.81 -82.76 13.74
CA GLN A 190 4.69 -83.73 14.81
C GLN A 190 3.61 -84.70 14.39
N LEU A 191 3.96 -85.98 14.22
CA LEU A 191 3.14 -87.19 14.39
C LEU A 191 3.91 -88.38 13.76
N GLU A 192 4.84 -88.97 14.50
CA GLU A 192 5.11 -90.41 14.44
C GLU A 192 5.16 -90.93 15.88
N ILE A 193 4.38 -91.98 16.10
CA ILE A 193 4.21 -92.78 17.33
C ILE A 193 5.06 -94.03 17.16
#